data_AF-A0AAX1U586-F1
#
_entry.id   AF-A0AAX1U586-F1
#
_cell.length_a   1.000
_cell.length_b   1.000
_cell.length_c   1.000
_cell.angle_alpha   90.00
_cell.angle_beta   90.00
_cell.angle_gamma   90.00
#
_symmetry.space_group_name_H-M   'P 1'
#
loop_
_entity.id
_entity.type
_entity.pdbx_description
1 polymer ?
#
loop_
_entity_poly.entity_id
_entity_poly.type
_entity_poly.pdbx_seq_one_letter_code
_entity_poly.pdbx_strand_id
1 'polypeptide(L)'
;MEELQVIEYSNQRVLTTQQLAEVYETSETNIKTNFNRNKERFVAGKHYYVLKGDDLKEFKRMVTNSNDPSIKFASILYLWTEKGADRHCKILDTDKAWEQFDNLEDTYFKVKEMFELPKTLPDALRKLADEVELNEQLKIENKAKDEKIGELQPKAEYCEIILQTKDCITASQIAKDYGYSAMFFNNLLHDLGVQYKVNKQWLLYSQYSDLGYTESDTSYREDRRGVSHAFTTTKWTQKGRMFIYNLLKEHGYLPLCERG
;
A
#
# COMPACT_ATOMS: atom_id res chain seq x y z
N MET A 1 -4.84 15.96 8.50
CA MET A 1 -5.84 15.07 7.87
C MET A 1 -5.26 13.68 7.99
N GLU A 2 -5.79 12.86 8.90
CA GLU A 2 -5.38 11.45 8.99
C GLU A 2 -5.90 10.73 7.73
N GLU A 3 -5.05 9.95 7.06
CA GLU A 3 -5.48 9.14 5.92
C GLU A 3 -6.52 8.12 6.39
N LEU A 4 -7.76 8.27 5.94
CA LEU A 4 -8.83 7.32 6.24
C LEU A 4 -8.46 5.96 5.66
N GLN A 5 -8.46 4.94 6.51
CA GLN A 5 -8.21 3.58 6.06
C GLN A 5 -9.35 3.12 5.13
N VAL A 6 -9.00 2.81 3.88
CA VAL A 6 -9.98 2.32 2.89
C VAL A 6 -10.41 0.91 3.26
N ILE A 7 -11.71 0.73 3.44
CA ILE A 7 -12.35 -0.57 3.73
C ILE A 7 -13.30 -0.89 2.58
N GLU A 8 -13.19 -2.11 2.05
CA GLU A 8 -14.06 -2.60 0.99
C GLU A 8 -14.94 -3.75 1.50
N TYR A 9 -16.22 -3.71 1.14
CA TYR A 9 -17.19 -4.75 1.43
C TYR A 9 -18.17 -4.88 0.26
N SER A 10 -18.40 -6.11 -0.23
CA SER A 10 -19.24 -6.37 -1.42
C SER A 10 -18.83 -5.54 -2.65
N ASN A 11 -17.53 -5.39 -2.93
CA ASN A 11 -16.97 -4.57 -4.01
C ASN A 11 -17.37 -3.09 -3.96
N GLN A 12 -17.70 -2.57 -2.77
CA GLN A 12 -17.99 -1.16 -2.55
C GLN A 12 -17.13 -0.63 -1.40
N ARG A 13 -16.69 0.62 -1.52
CA ARG A 13 -16.05 1.32 -0.41
C ARG A 13 -17.08 1.61 0.67
N VAL A 14 -16.70 1.29 1.90
CA VAL A 14 -17.56 1.46 3.06
C VAL A 14 -16.80 2.11 4.21
N LEU A 15 -17.53 2.82 5.07
CA LEU A 15 -16.99 3.45 6.27
C LEU A 15 -17.53 2.77 7.52
N THR A 16 -16.71 2.61 8.55
CA THR A 16 -17.21 2.26 9.88
C THR A 16 -17.94 3.45 10.50
N THR A 17 -18.69 3.20 11.57
CA THR A 17 -19.37 4.29 12.31
C THR A 17 -18.37 5.27 12.93
N GLN A 18 -17.17 4.79 13.30
CA GLN A 18 -16.11 5.64 13.82
C GLN A 18 -15.55 6.55 12.72
N GLN A 19 -15.14 5.97 11.58
CA GLN A 19 -14.63 6.73 10.44
C GLN A 19 -15.65 7.76 9.94
N LEU A 20 -16.93 7.39 9.92
CA LEU A 20 -18.00 8.32 9.55
C LEU A 20 -18.13 9.49 10.55
N ALA A 21 -17.94 9.22 11.84
CA ALA A 21 -17.96 10.23 12.87
C ALA A 21 -16.76 11.19 12.74
N GLU A 22 -15.58 10.66 12.43
CA GLU A 22 -14.36 11.45 12.16
C GLU A 22 -14.55 12.37 10.94
N VAL A 23 -15.11 11.84 9.84
CA VAL A 23 -15.38 12.61 8.60
C VAL A 23 -16.30 13.80 8.85
N TYR A 24 -17.38 13.59 9.62
CA TYR A 24 -18.36 14.64 9.92
C TYR A 24 -18.06 15.43 11.20
N GLU A 25 -16.85 15.27 11.77
CA GLU A 25 -16.40 15.93 13.00
C GLU A 25 -17.41 15.82 14.14
N THR A 26 -17.94 14.61 14.33
CA THR A 26 -18.95 14.31 15.35
C THR A 26 -18.60 13.06 16.14
N SER A 27 -19.44 12.69 17.11
CA SER A 27 -19.25 11.47 17.90
C SER A 27 -19.99 10.27 17.30
N GLU A 28 -19.44 9.06 17.47
CA GLU A 28 -20.13 7.81 17.10
C GLU A 28 -21.54 7.71 17.71
N THR A 29 -21.69 8.18 18.95
CA THR A 29 -22.98 8.19 19.66
C THR A 29 -23.99 9.06 18.92
N ASN A 30 -23.56 10.21 18.39
CA ASN A 30 -24.42 11.10 17.61
C ASN A 30 -24.84 10.43 16.29
N ILE A 31 -23.91 9.78 15.58
CA ILE A 31 -24.21 9.01 14.36
C ILE A 31 -25.27 7.93 14.66
N LYS A 32 -25.02 7.09 15.70
CA LYS A 32 -25.92 6.00 16.10
C LYS A 32 -27.31 6.52 16.49
N THR A 33 -27.37 7.60 17.26
CA THR A 33 -28.63 8.20 17.71
C THR A 33 -29.43 8.74 16.53
N ASN A 34 -28.78 9.48 15.63
CA ASN A 34 -29.43 10.04 14.44
C ASN A 34 -29.90 8.97 13.46
N PHE A 35 -29.09 7.93 13.25
CA PHE A 35 -29.49 6.77 12.46
C PHE A 35 -30.74 6.11 13.04
N ASN A 36 -30.77 5.83 14.35
CA ASN A 36 -31.90 5.18 14.99
C ASN A 36 -33.18 6.02 14.92
N ARG A 37 -33.08 7.34 15.09
CA ARG A 37 -34.22 8.28 14.93
C ARG A 37 -34.78 8.32 13.51
N ASN A 38 -33.92 8.09 12.51
CA ASN A 38 -34.26 8.18 11.10
C ASN A 38 -34.22 6.83 10.40
N LYS A 39 -34.34 5.71 11.12
CA LYS A 39 -34.06 4.36 10.60
C LYS A 39 -34.90 3.99 9.37
N GLU A 40 -36.14 4.48 9.30
CA GLU A 40 -37.04 4.31 8.15
C GLU A 40 -36.50 4.97 6.88
N ARG A 41 -35.67 6.00 7.04
CA ARG A 41 -34.93 6.66 5.97
C ARG A 41 -33.59 5.98 5.69
N PHE A 42 -33.38 4.73 6.07
CA PHE A 42 -32.22 3.95 5.67
C PHE A 42 -32.68 2.58 5.19
N VAL A 43 -31.95 2.03 4.22
CA VAL A 43 -32.28 0.77 3.54
C VAL A 43 -31.04 -0.09 3.58
N ALA A 44 -31.15 -1.26 4.19
CA ALA A 44 -30.06 -2.23 4.28
C ALA A 44 -29.63 -2.67 2.87
N GLY A 45 -28.32 -2.83 2.65
CA GLY A 45 -27.73 -3.14 1.35
C GLY A 45 -27.58 -1.95 0.40
N LYS A 46 -28.32 -0.85 0.61
CA LYS A 46 -28.17 0.39 -0.18
C LYS A 46 -27.40 1.47 0.57
N HIS A 47 -27.73 1.68 1.84
CA HIS A 47 -27.14 2.75 2.67
C HIS A 47 -26.21 2.19 3.75
N TYR A 48 -26.46 0.96 4.21
CA TYR A 48 -25.63 0.33 5.22
C TYR A 48 -25.68 -1.19 5.13
N TYR A 49 -24.62 -1.83 5.62
CA TYR A 49 -24.56 -3.26 5.92
C TYR A 49 -24.42 -3.46 7.43
N VAL A 50 -25.10 -4.48 7.96
CA VAL A 50 -24.97 -4.87 9.37
C VAL A 50 -24.29 -6.23 9.42
N LEU A 51 -23.09 -6.25 9.97
CA LEU A 51 -22.34 -7.48 10.18
C LEU A 51 -22.54 -7.96 11.61
N LYS A 52 -22.92 -9.23 11.76
CA LYS A 52 -23.12 -9.91 13.04
C LYS A 52 -22.78 -11.39 12.89
N GLY A 53 -22.44 -12.05 14.00
CA GLY A 53 -22.20 -13.50 13.99
C GLY A 53 -21.05 -13.90 13.07
N ASP A 54 -21.31 -14.81 12.15
CA ASP A 54 -20.28 -15.38 11.27
C ASP A 54 -19.82 -14.41 10.17
N ASP A 55 -20.72 -13.61 9.59
CA ASP A 55 -20.38 -12.56 8.61
C ASP A 55 -19.36 -11.56 9.19
N LEU A 56 -19.51 -11.23 10.48
CA LEU A 56 -18.59 -10.33 11.16
C LEU A 56 -17.24 -10.99 11.44
N LYS A 57 -17.21 -12.30 11.75
CA LYS A 57 -15.95 -13.03 11.94
C LYS A 57 -15.19 -13.13 10.62
N GLU A 58 -15.88 -13.39 9.52
CA GLU A 58 -15.29 -13.45 8.20
C GLU A 58 -14.74 -12.09 7.78
N PHE A 59 -15.50 -11.03 7.95
CA PHE A 59 -15.05 -9.66 7.70
C PHE A 59 -13.80 -9.30 8.50
N LYS A 60 -13.77 -9.62 9.81
CA LYS A 60 -12.58 -9.40 10.66
C LYS A 60 -11.34 -10.18 10.18
N ARG A 61 -11.52 -11.34 9.53
CA ARG A 61 -10.42 -12.13 8.94
C ARG A 61 -9.94 -11.53 7.63
N MET A 62 -10.83 -10.94 6.82
CA MET A 62 -10.45 -10.27 5.58
C MET A 62 -9.68 -8.98 5.85
N VAL A 63 -10.14 -8.19 6.82
CA VAL A 63 -9.51 -6.93 7.20
C VAL A 63 -8.34 -7.20 8.17
N THR A 64 -7.33 -7.93 7.68
CA THR A 64 -6.22 -8.51 8.46
C THR A 64 -5.26 -7.46 9.08
N ASN A 65 -5.29 -6.21 8.60
CA ASN A 65 -4.33 -5.16 8.99
C ASN A 65 -4.95 -3.93 9.66
N SER A 66 -6.27 -3.89 9.88
CA SER A 66 -6.88 -2.81 10.66
C SER A 66 -6.67 -3.09 12.14
N ASN A 67 -5.58 -2.58 12.69
CA ASN A 67 -5.36 -2.52 14.14
C ASN A 67 -6.36 -1.57 14.85
N ASP A 68 -7.48 -1.25 14.18
CA ASP A 68 -8.55 -0.39 14.65
C ASP A 68 -9.29 -1.08 15.82
N PRO A 69 -9.20 -0.52 17.04
CA PRO A 69 -9.87 -1.07 18.22
C PRO A 69 -11.38 -1.22 18.05
N SER A 70 -12.02 -0.38 17.23
CA SER A 70 -13.48 -0.38 17.03
C SER A 70 -13.95 -1.65 16.31
N ILE A 71 -13.17 -2.15 15.36
CA ILE A 71 -13.49 -3.36 14.59
C ILE A 71 -13.19 -4.60 15.45
N LYS A 72 -12.09 -4.59 16.21
CA LYS A 72 -11.62 -5.77 16.95
C LYS A 72 -12.65 -6.28 17.97
N PHE A 73 -13.23 -5.38 18.76
CA PHE A 73 -14.11 -5.75 19.89
C PHE A 73 -15.61 -5.66 19.60
N ALA A 74 -16.03 -5.14 18.44
CA ALA A 74 -17.45 -5.03 18.11
C ALA A 74 -18.12 -6.41 17.96
N SER A 75 -19.29 -6.57 18.56
CA SER A 75 -20.19 -7.72 18.40
C SER A 75 -21.19 -7.54 17.26
N ILE A 76 -21.45 -6.28 16.87
CA ILE A 76 -22.25 -5.86 15.72
C ILE A 76 -21.52 -4.67 15.10
N LEU A 77 -21.31 -4.71 13.78
CA LEU A 77 -20.65 -3.62 13.04
C LEU A 77 -21.59 -3.08 11.96
N TYR A 78 -21.74 -1.76 11.92
CA TYR A 78 -22.41 -1.05 10.84
C TYR A 78 -21.36 -0.52 9.87
N LEU A 79 -21.51 -0.89 8.61
CA LEU A 79 -20.71 -0.40 7.50
C LEU A 79 -21.59 0.50 6.64
N TRP A 80 -21.18 1.75 6.44
CA TRP A 80 -21.91 2.77 5.71
C TRP A 80 -21.40 2.84 4.28
N THR A 81 -22.30 2.73 3.31
CA THR A 81 -21.96 2.99 1.90
C THR A 81 -21.80 4.50 1.68
N GLU A 82 -21.25 4.93 0.55
CA GLU A 82 -21.21 6.35 0.15
C GLU A 82 -22.59 7.01 0.29
N LYS A 83 -23.64 6.37 -0.24
CA LYS A 83 -25.03 6.84 -0.12
C LYS A 83 -25.53 6.88 1.32
N GLY A 84 -25.02 6.01 2.18
CA GLY A 84 -25.30 6.03 3.61
C GLY A 84 -24.66 7.23 4.30
N ALA A 85 -23.39 7.50 4.00
CA ALA A 85 -22.67 8.66 4.49
C ALA A 85 -23.35 9.97 4.05
N ASP A 86 -23.73 10.09 2.77
CA ASP A 86 -24.46 11.25 2.26
C ASP A 86 -25.81 11.46 2.97
N ARG A 87 -26.51 10.38 3.34
CA ARG A 87 -27.73 10.49 4.16
C ARG A 87 -27.44 11.00 5.56
N HIS A 88 -26.28 10.70 6.13
CA HIS A 88 -25.86 11.28 7.40
C HIS A 88 -25.60 12.77 7.29
N CYS A 89 -25.00 13.25 6.19
CA CYS A 89 -24.88 14.69 5.91
C CYS A 89 -26.24 15.43 6.03
N LYS A 90 -27.34 14.87 5.51
CA LYS A 90 -28.68 15.48 5.65
C LYS A 90 -29.23 15.54 7.09
N ILE A 91 -28.73 14.70 7.98
CA ILE A 91 -29.30 14.50 9.33
C ILE A 91 -28.40 15.13 10.41
N LEU A 92 -27.10 15.24 10.12
CA LEU A 92 -26.13 15.86 11.01
C LEU A 92 -26.16 17.37 10.82
N ASP A 93 -26.02 18.08 11.93
CA ASP A 93 -26.01 19.55 11.98
C ASP A 93 -24.57 20.03 12.29
N THR A 94 -23.59 19.47 11.57
CA THR A 94 -22.17 19.85 11.70
C THR A 94 -21.73 20.68 10.51
N ASP A 95 -20.74 21.57 10.70
CA ASP A 95 -20.19 22.39 9.61
C ASP A 95 -19.70 21.52 8.44
N LYS A 96 -19.10 20.36 8.75
CA LYS A 96 -18.70 19.36 7.75
C LYS A 96 -19.87 18.75 6.99
N ALA A 97 -21.02 18.57 7.64
CA ALA A 97 -22.22 18.09 6.96
C ALA A 97 -22.74 19.13 5.96
N TRP A 98 -22.69 20.42 6.30
CA TRP A 98 -23.03 21.52 5.39
C TRP A 98 -22.06 21.62 4.21
N GLU A 99 -20.75 21.55 4.45
CA GLU A 99 -19.74 21.54 3.38
C GLU A 99 -19.95 20.36 2.40
N GLN A 100 -20.26 19.17 2.93
CA GLN A 100 -20.56 18.01 2.08
C GLN A 100 -21.86 18.20 1.29
N PHE A 101 -22.85 18.87 1.88
CA PHE A 101 -24.11 19.17 1.20
C PHE A 101 -23.89 20.14 0.03
N ASP A 102 -23.14 21.22 0.26
CA ASP A 102 -22.77 22.19 -0.79
C ASP A 102 -22.02 21.50 -1.93
N ASN A 103 -21.08 20.60 -1.61
CA ASN A 103 -20.36 19.81 -2.62
C ASN A 103 -21.30 18.92 -3.46
N LEU A 104 -22.30 18.30 -2.83
CA LEU A 104 -23.30 17.49 -3.53
C LEU A 104 -24.20 18.35 -4.43
N GLU A 105 -24.61 19.53 -3.97
CA GLU A 105 -25.39 20.49 -4.77
C GLU A 105 -24.58 20.98 -5.98
N ASP A 106 -23.35 21.44 -5.75
CA ASP A 106 -22.44 21.87 -6.80
C ASP A 106 -22.22 20.79 -7.85
N THR A 107 -22.00 19.54 -7.40
CA THR A 107 -21.81 18.40 -8.30
C THR A 107 -23.08 18.15 -9.11
N TYR A 108 -24.25 18.16 -8.47
CA TYR A 108 -25.53 17.95 -9.15
C TYR A 108 -25.78 19.02 -10.22
N PHE A 109 -25.57 20.30 -9.90
CA PHE A 109 -25.78 21.39 -10.85
C PHE A 109 -24.72 21.43 -11.96
N LYS A 110 -23.44 21.17 -11.65
CA LYS A 110 -22.39 21.02 -12.67
C LYS A 110 -22.68 19.89 -13.65
N VAL A 111 -23.07 18.71 -13.13
CA VAL A 111 -23.44 17.57 -13.98
C VAL A 111 -24.65 17.93 -14.84
N LYS A 112 -25.65 18.61 -14.27
CA LYS A 112 -26.82 19.08 -15.02
C LYS A 112 -26.44 20.04 -16.15
N GLU A 113 -25.49 20.94 -15.93
CA GLU A 113 -24.95 21.85 -16.95
C GLU A 113 -24.15 21.11 -18.03
N MET A 114 -23.36 20.09 -17.65
CA MET A 114 -22.62 19.25 -18.60
C MET A 114 -23.54 18.45 -19.54
N PHE A 115 -24.69 18.00 -19.04
CA PHE A 115 -25.68 17.23 -19.81
C PHE A 115 -26.71 18.09 -20.55
N GLU A 116 -26.55 19.42 -20.59
CA GLU A 116 -27.34 20.24 -21.51
C GLU A 116 -26.96 19.87 -22.96
N LEU A 117 -27.85 19.07 -23.57
CA LEU A 117 -27.74 18.69 -24.97
C LEU A 117 -27.60 19.96 -25.83
N PRO A 118 -26.61 20.01 -26.73
CA PRO A 118 -26.44 21.15 -27.62
C PRO A 118 -27.75 21.40 -28.37
N LYS A 119 -28.27 22.62 -28.23
CA LYS A 119 -29.59 23.03 -28.77
C LYS A 119 -29.57 23.11 -30.29
N THR A 120 -28.40 23.15 -30.91
CA THR A 120 -28.22 23.23 -32.35
C THR A 120 -27.26 22.14 -32.86
N LEU A 121 -27.49 21.66 -34.09
CA LEU A 121 -26.66 20.65 -34.73
C LEU A 121 -25.18 21.08 -34.90
N PRO A 122 -24.85 22.35 -35.26
CA PRO A 122 -23.47 22.81 -35.31
C PRO A 122 -22.73 22.73 -33.97
N ASP A 123 -23.39 23.08 -32.87
CA ASP A 123 -22.78 23.00 -31.53
C ASP A 123 -22.55 21.54 -31.10
N ALA A 124 -23.44 20.63 -31.51
CA ALA A 124 -23.28 19.20 -31.28
C ALA A 124 -22.06 18.64 -31.99
N LEU A 125 -21.84 19.04 -33.25
CA LEU A 125 -20.70 18.58 -34.05
C LEU A 125 -19.37 19.11 -33.49
N ARG A 126 -19.34 20.35 -32.97
CA ARG A 126 -18.14 20.91 -32.32
C ARG A 126 -17.80 20.18 -31.02
N LYS A 127 -18.78 19.99 -30.12
CA LYS A 127 -18.56 19.23 -28.88
C LYS A 127 -18.06 17.81 -29.16
N LEU A 128 -18.62 17.14 -30.17
CA LEU A 128 -18.18 15.81 -30.56
C LEU A 128 -16.75 15.82 -31.11
N ALA A 129 -16.38 16.83 -31.91
CA ALA A 129 -15.01 16.98 -32.40
C ALA A 129 -14.01 17.16 -31.23
N ASP A 130 -14.34 18.04 -30.28
CA ASP A 130 -13.52 18.27 -29.08
C ASP A 130 -13.37 16.98 -28.24
N GLU A 131 -14.45 16.21 -28.07
CA GLU A 131 -14.43 14.92 -27.36
C GLU A 131 -13.58 13.86 -28.09
N VAL A 132 -13.61 13.83 -29.42
CA VAL A 132 -12.80 12.91 -30.22
C VAL A 132 -11.32 13.27 -30.09
N GLU A 133 -10.95 14.55 -30.23
CA GLU A 133 -9.58 15.00 -30.04
C GLU A 133 -9.05 14.70 -28.63
N LEU A 134 -9.87 14.94 -27.60
CA LEU A 134 -9.52 14.62 -26.22
C LEU A 134 -9.31 13.11 -26.02
N ASN A 135 -10.19 12.27 -26.59
CA ASN A 135 -10.05 10.82 -26.53
C ASN A 135 -8.78 10.33 -27.25
N GLU A 136 -8.40 10.94 -28.35
CA GLU A 136 -7.15 10.63 -29.04
C GLU A 136 -5.93 11.00 -28.19
N GLN A 137 -5.94 12.18 -27.56
CA GLN A 137 -4.88 12.59 -26.61
C GLN A 137 -4.77 11.62 -25.43
N LEU A 138 -5.91 11.24 -24.82
CA LEU A 138 -5.95 10.29 -23.71
C LEU A 138 -5.42 8.90 -24.12
N LYS A 139 -5.69 8.45 -25.36
CA LYS A 139 -5.13 7.20 -25.88
C LYS A 139 -3.62 7.27 -26.04
N ILE A 140 -3.09 8.39 -26.53
CA ILE A 140 -1.65 8.62 -26.64
C ILE A 140 -1.01 8.61 -25.25
N GLU A 141 -1.61 9.31 -24.28
CA GLU A 141 -1.12 9.36 -22.91
C GLU A 141 -1.14 7.98 -22.24
N ASN A 142 -2.24 7.22 -22.38
CA ASN A 142 -2.33 5.86 -21.85
C ASN A 142 -1.28 4.95 -22.47
N LYS A 143 -1.08 5.03 -23.79
CA LYS A 143 -0.02 4.26 -24.46
C LYS A 143 1.37 4.61 -23.92
N ALA A 144 1.67 5.90 -23.73
CA ALA A 144 2.94 6.33 -23.15
C ALA A 144 3.11 5.87 -21.70
N LYS A 145 2.02 5.83 -20.91
CA LYS A 145 2.02 5.27 -19.55
C LYS A 145 2.25 3.76 -19.57
N ASP A 146 1.59 3.04 -20.47
CA ASP A 146 1.74 1.58 -20.63
C ASP A 146 3.17 1.20 -21.05
N GLU A 147 3.79 1.98 -21.95
CA GLU A 147 5.20 1.81 -22.32
C GLU A 147 6.12 1.97 -21.09
N LYS A 148 5.89 3.01 -20.29
CA LYS A 148 6.65 3.25 -19.06
C LYS A 148 6.40 2.18 -18.00
N ILE A 149 5.18 1.65 -17.90
CA ILE A 149 4.85 0.51 -17.02
C ILE A 149 5.60 -0.75 -17.50
N GLY A 150 5.64 -0.99 -18.81
CA GLY A 150 6.37 -2.12 -19.40
C GLY A 150 7.88 -2.07 -19.13
N GLU A 151 8.50 -0.89 -19.10
CA GLU A 151 9.91 -0.74 -18.70
C GLU A 151 10.15 -0.96 -17.20
N LEU A 152 9.20 -0.58 -16.36
CA LEU A 152 9.30 -0.70 -14.90
C LEU A 152 8.96 -2.10 -14.40
N GLN A 153 8.10 -2.85 -15.10
CA GLN A 153 7.72 -4.22 -14.74
C GLN A 153 8.89 -5.19 -14.56
N PRO A 154 9.85 -5.33 -15.49
CA PRO A 154 10.97 -6.26 -15.30
C PRO A 154 11.90 -5.81 -14.16
N LYS A 155 12.01 -4.49 -13.91
CA LYS A 155 12.77 -3.94 -12.77
C LYS A 155 12.08 -4.23 -11.43
N ALA A 156 10.75 -4.13 -11.38
CA ALA A 156 9.95 -4.48 -10.21
C ALA A 156 9.91 -6.00 -9.96
N GLU A 157 9.79 -6.81 -11.00
CA GLU A 157 9.73 -8.27 -10.93
C GLU A 157 11.05 -8.87 -10.43
N TYR A 158 12.21 -8.34 -10.83
CA TYR A 158 13.51 -8.72 -10.25
C TYR A 158 13.55 -8.47 -8.74
N CYS A 159 13.09 -7.30 -8.29
CA CYS A 159 13.00 -6.97 -6.87
C CYS A 159 12.00 -7.87 -6.12
N GLU A 160 10.85 -8.18 -6.71
CA GLU A 160 9.83 -9.05 -6.10
C GLU A 160 10.26 -10.51 -5.98
N ILE A 161 10.87 -11.10 -7.01
CA ILE A 161 11.38 -12.47 -6.98
C ILE A 161 12.42 -12.62 -5.86
N ILE A 162 13.30 -11.62 -5.72
CA ILE A 162 14.28 -11.58 -4.64
C ILE A 162 13.60 -11.51 -3.28
N LEU A 163 12.63 -10.61 -3.11
CA LEU A 163 11.87 -10.43 -1.88
C LEU A 163 11.07 -11.67 -1.46
N GLN A 164 10.63 -12.50 -2.42
CA GLN A 164 9.85 -13.71 -2.15
C GLN A 164 10.69 -14.93 -1.73
N THR A 165 11.98 -14.97 -2.05
CA THR A 165 12.85 -16.10 -1.67
C THR A 165 13.12 -16.12 -0.16
N LYS A 166 12.74 -17.19 0.54
CA LYS A 166 12.93 -17.29 2.01
C LYS A 166 14.36 -17.61 2.45
N ASP A 167 15.23 -17.94 1.51
CA ASP A 167 16.59 -18.41 1.82
C ASP A 167 17.55 -17.25 2.07
N CYS A 168 18.39 -17.39 3.10
CA CYS A 168 19.48 -16.47 3.38
C CYS A 168 20.61 -16.61 2.35
N ILE A 169 21.14 -15.48 1.88
CA ILE A 169 22.15 -15.43 0.83
C ILE A 169 23.49 -14.91 1.35
N THR A 170 24.58 -15.28 0.70
CA THR A 170 25.92 -14.80 1.07
C THR A 170 26.17 -13.39 0.52
N ALA A 171 27.02 -12.62 1.21
CA ALA A 171 27.48 -11.32 0.70
C ALA A 171 28.12 -11.42 -0.70
N SER A 172 28.68 -12.59 -1.05
CA SER A 172 29.25 -12.85 -2.37
C SER A 172 28.20 -12.91 -3.48
N GLN A 173 27.02 -13.47 -3.19
CA GLN A 173 25.91 -13.50 -4.14
C GLN A 173 25.36 -12.09 -4.37
N ILE A 174 25.16 -11.32 -3.30
CA ILE A 174 24.75 -9.91 -3.40
C ILE A 174 25.79 -9.11 -4.19
N ALA A 175 27.09 -9.26 -3.90
CA ALA A 175 28.15 -8.56 -4.61
C ALA A 175 28.09 -8.77 -6.13
N LYS A 176 27.71 -9.96 -6.59
CA LYS A 176 27.57 -10.28 -8.01
C LYS A 176 26.43 -9.52 -8.68
N ASP A 177 25.32 -9.29 -7.98
CA ASP A 177 24.21 -8.48 -8.49
C ASP A 177 24.65 -7.04 -8.81
N TYR A 178 25.67 -6.53 -8.12
CA TYR A 178 26.24 -5.19 -8.33
C TYR A 178 27.49 -5.19 -9.23
N GLY A 179 27.93 -6.36 -9.71
CA GLY A 179 29.14 -6.50 -10.52
C GLY A 179 30.45 -6.39 -9.72
N TYR A 180 30.41 -6.55 -8.41
CA TYR A 180 31.57 -6.43 -7.53
C TYR A 180 32.11 -7.78 -7.07
N SER A 181 33.38 -7.78 -6.61
CA SER A 181 33.93 -8.92 -5.89
C SER A 181 33.41 -8.93 -4.45
N ALA A 182 33.32 -10.12 -3.84
CA ALA A 182 32.94 -10.25 -2.45
C ALA A 182 33.85 -9.45 -1.51
N MET A 183 35.13 -9.29 -1.86
CA MET A 183 36.10 -8.52 -1.09
C MET A 183 35.77 -7.02 -1.15
N PHE A 184 35.57 -6.48 -2.35
CA PHE A 184 35.21 -5.07 -2.54
C PHE A 184 33.88 -4.76 -1.85
N PHE A 185 32.86 -5.60 -2.06
CA PHE A 185 31.54 -5.40 -1.49
C PHE A 185 31.55 -5.40 0.04
N ASN A 186 32.29 -6.33 0.65
CA ASN A 186 32.38 -6.37 2.11
C ASN A 186 33.13 -5.16 2.68
N ASN A 187 34.14 -4.65 1.98
CA ASN A 187 34.84 -3.43 2.36
C ASN A 187 33.94 -2.20 2.18
N LEU A 188 33.17 -2.12 1.09
CA LEU A 188 32.20 -1.04 0.88
C LEU A 188 31.18 -0.97 2.04
N LEU A 189 30.62 -2.10 2.45
CA LEU A 189 29.72 -2.15 3.62
C LEU A 189 30.44 -1.80 4.93
N HIS A 190 31.74 -2.06 5.03
CA HIS A 190 32.54 -1.63 6.19
C HIS A 190 32.73 -0.13 6.22
N ASP A 191 33.08 0.47 5.08
CA ASP A 191 33.29 1.90 4.90
C ASP A 191 32.00 2.70 5.12
N LEU A 192 30.85 2.12 4.75
CA LEU A 192 29.51 2.65 5.05
C LEU A 192 29.04 2.39 6.49
N GLY A 193 29.89 1.81 7.35
CA GLY A 193 29.59 1.62 8.76
C GLY A 193 28.56 0.54 9.06
N VAL A 194 28.38 -0.46 8.18
CA VAL A 194 27.38 -1.54 8.33
C VAL A 194 27.94 -2.76 9.05
N GLN A 195 29.14 -3.19 8.67
CA GLN A 195 29.76 -4.41 9.17
C GLN A 195 31.25 -4.24 9.48
N TYR A 196 31.79 -5.15 10.27
CA TYR A 196 33.20 -5.24 10.62
C TYR A 196 33.67 -6.69 10.62
N LYS A 197 34.98 -6.91 10.56
CA LYS A 197 35.56 -8.25 10.40
C LYS A 197 36.16 -8.76 11.71
N VAL A 198 35.73 -9.93 12.17
CA VAL A 198 36.24 -10.63 13.35
C VAL A 198 36.54 -12.08 13.00
N ASN A 199 37.73 -12.59 13.33
CA ASN A 199 38.10 -14.01 13.15
C ASN A 199 37.73 -14.59 11.76
N LYS A 200 37.93 -13.79 10.70
CA LYS A 200 37.61 -14.10 9.29
C LYS A 200 36.11 -14.11 8.92
N GLN A 201 35.21 -13.81 9.86
CA GLN A 201 33.78 -13.60 9.63
C GLN A 201 33.44 -12.09 9.62
N TRP A 202 32.45 -11.70 8.81
CA TRP A 202 31.91 -10.33 8.82
C TRP A 202 30.66 -10.27 9.70
N LEU A 203 30.62 -9.35 10.65
CA LEU A 203 29.51 -9.19 11.60
C LEU A 203 28.97 -7.76 11.51
N LEU A 204 27.68 -7.58 11.78
CA LEU A 204 27.05 -6.27 11.78
C LEU A 204 27.45 -5.46 13.00
N TYR A 205 27.62 -4.14 12.84
CA TYR A 205 27.74 -3.24 13.98
C TYR A 205 26.50 -3.29 14.87
N SER A 206 26.68 -2.90 16.15
CA SER A 206 25.63 -2.98 17.17
C SER A 206 24.31 -2.35 16.73
N GLN A 207 24.36 -1.21 16.03
CA GLN A 207 23.18 -0.49 15.54
C GLN A 207 22.31 -1.28 14.54
N TYR A 208 22.87 -2.33 13.92
CA TYR A 208 22.18 -3.17 12.94
C TYR A 208 21.99 -4.62 13.39
N SER A 209 22.67 -5.05 14.46
CA SER A 209 22.71 -6.46 14.90
C SER A 209 21.35 -7.03 15.30
N ASP A 210 20.50 -6.26 15.98
CA ASP A 210 19.19 -6.70 16.47
C ASP A 210 18.04 -6.52 15.46
N LEU A 211 18.33 -6.05 14.24
CA LEU A 211 17.31 -5.74 13.23
C LEU A 211 16.94 -6.94 12.34
N GLY A 212 17.57 -8.11 12.55
CA GLY A 212 17.28 -9.34 11.80
C GLY A 212 17.77 -9.31 10.35
N TYR A 213 18.83 -8.55 10.05
CA TYR A 213 19.39 -8.43 8.71
C TYR A 213 20.33 -9.58 8.32
N THR A 214 20.91 -10.28 9.30
CA THR A 214 21.84 -11.39 9.05
C THR A 214 21.57 -12.57 9.95
N GLU A 215 21.91 -13.77 9.48
CA GLU A 215 21.93 -15.01 10.23
C GLU A 215 23.34 -15.63 10.17
N SER A 216 23.74 -16.31 11.25
CA SER A 216 25.01 -17.03 11.29
C SER A 216 24.79 -18.49 10.91
N ASP A 217 25.46 -18.94 9.86
CA ASP A 217 25.42 -20.32 9.38
C ASP A 217 26.73 -21.04 9.72
N THR A 218 26.64 -22.19 10.40
CA THR A 218 27.81 -22.99 10.77
C THR A 218 27.92 -24.19 9.83
N SER A 219 28.96 -24.21 9.03
CA SER A 219 29.24 -25.26 8.04
C SER A 219 30.51 -26.02 8.41
N TYR A 220 30.67 -27.22 7.88
CA TYR A 220 31.85 -28.07 8.12
C TYR A 220 32.64 -28.23 6.83
N ARG A 221 33.97 -28.19 6.93
CA ARG A 221 34.89 -28.50 5.83
C ARG A 221 35.85 -29.59 6.26
N GLU A 222 35.92 -30.67 5.50
CA GLU A 222 36.89 -31.74 5.71
C GLU A 222 38.24 -31.38 5.08
N ASP A 223 39.33 -31.63 5.82
CA ASP A 223 40.69 -31.56 5.28
C ASP A 223 41.04 -32.85 4.51
N ARG A 224 42.17 -32.85 3.78
CA ARG A 224 42.71 -34.00 3.03
C ARG A 224 42.95 -35.26 3.88
N ARG A 225 42.92 -35.12 5.21
CA ARG A 225 43.05 -36.20 6.20
C ARG A 225 41.71 -36.69 6.76
N GLY A 226 40.58 -36.19 6.24
CA GLY A 226 39.23 -36.56 6.70
C GLY A 226 38.81 -35.91 8.02
N VAL A 227 39.51 -34.88 8.50
CA VAL A 227 39.17 -34.15 9.73
C VAL A 227 38.24 -32.99 9.41
N SER A 228 37.06 -32.97 10.03
CA SER A 228 36.06 -31.92 9.84
C SER A 228 36.36 -30.68 10.71
N HIS A 229 36.48 -29.53 10.06
CA HIS A 229 36.61 -28.23 10.71
C HIS A 229 35.34 -27.41 10.54
N ALA A 230 34.73 -26.99 11.65
CA ALA A 230 33.59 -26.08 11.64
C ALA A 230 34.05 -24.65 11.29
N PHE A 231 33.29 -23.96 10.46
CA PHE A 231 33.46 -22.54 10.17
C PHE A 231 32.10 -21.85 10.14
N THR A 232 32.04 -20.63 10.68
CA THR A 232 30.81 -19.84 10.73
C THR A 232 30.87 -18.74 9.66
N THR A 233 29.79 -18.62 8.89
CA THR A 233 29.64 -17.61 7.84
C THR A 233 28.38 -16.81 8.10
N THR A 234 28.47 -15.50 7.93
CA THR A 234 27.30 -14.62 8.01
C THR A 234 26.58 -14.62 6.66
N LYS A 235 25.29 -14.95 6.69
CA LYS A 235 24.38 -14.83 5.56
C LYS A 235 23.40 -13.67 5.80
N TRP A 236 22.94 -13.05 4.73
CA TRP A 236 21.99 -11.95 4.74
C TRP A 236 20.59 -12.49 4.51
N THR A 237 19.65 -12.05 5.35
CA THR A 237 18.22 -12.28 5.16
C THR A 237 17.71 -11.41 4.01
N GLN A 238 16.50 -11.67 3.48
CA GLN A 238 15.91 -10.76 2.49
C GLN A 238 15.71 -9.35 3.06
N LYS A 239 15.35 -9.26 4.34
CA LYS A 239 15.26 -7.99 5.06
C LYS A 239 16.61 -7.25 5.05
N GLY A 240 17.71 -7.98 5.26
CA GLY A 240 19.07 -7.44 5.18
C GLY A 240 19.49 -7.07 3.75
N ARG A 241 19.09 -7.85 2.75
CA ARG A 241 19.33 -7.54 1.33
C ARG A 241 18.63 -6.26 0.91
N MET A 242 17.39 -6.04 1.34
CA MET A 242 16.66 -4.79 1.09
C MET A 242 17.30 -3.60 1.79
N PHE A 243 17.76 -3.77 3.02
CA PHE A 243 18.52 -2.74 3.72
C PHE A 243 19.79 -2.35 2.94
N ILE A 244 20.56 -3.32 2.46
CA ILE A 244 21.72 -3.08 1.59
C ILE A 244 21.30 -2.32 0.33
N TYR A 245 20.23 -2.74 -0.34
CA TYR A 245 19.78 -2.09 -1.57
C TYR A 245 19.46 -0.61 -1.36
N ASN A 246 18.66 -0.31 -0.34
CA ASN A 246 18.28 1.07 -0.02
C ASN A 246 19.51 1.91 0.34
N LEU A 247 20.39 1.38 1.21
CA LEU A 247 21.62 2.06 1.62
C LEU A 247 22.54 2.35 0.44
N LEU A 248 22.78 1.36 -0.42
CA LEU A 248 23.64 1.50 -1.59
C LEU A 248 23.06 2.47 -2.61
N LYS A 249 21.74 2.45 -2.81
CA LYS A 249 21.04 3.38 -3.69
C LYS A 249 21.17 4.83 -3.23
N GLU A 250 21.03 5.10 -1.93
CA GLU A 250 21.27 6.43 -1.35
C GLU A 250 22.71 6.92 -1.59
N HIS A 251 23.67 6.01 -1.65
CA HIS A 251 25.08 6.31 -1.91
C HIS A 251 25.46 6.23 -3.41
N GLY A 252 24.47 6.10 -4.32
CA GLY A 252 24.68 6.10 -5.78
C GLY A 252 25.12 4.76 -6.38
N TYR A 253 25.09 3.66 -5.62
CA TYR A 253 25.43 2.33 -6.10
C TYR A 253 24.16 1.55 -6.49
N LEU A 254 23.92 1.40 -7.79
CA LEU A 254 22.81 0.62 -8.32
C LEU A 254 23.24 -0.82 -8.67
N PRO A 255 22.34 -1.82 -8.55
CA PRO A 255 22.59 -3.17 -9.06
C PRO A 255 22.62 -3.18 -10.60
N LEU A 256 23.25 -4.20 -11.20
CA LEU A 256 23.43 -4.32 -12.65
C LEU A 256 22.10 -4.31 -13.43
N CYS A 257 21.03 -4.85 -12.86
CA CYS A 257 19.69 -4.84 -13.44
C CYS A 257 19.08 -3.43 -13.55
N GLU A 258 19.53 -2.47 -12.75
CA GLU A 258 19.02 -1.08 -12.74
C GLU A 258 19.94 -0.08 -13.44
N ARG A 259 21.18 -0.48 -13.80
CA ARG A 259 22.13 0.36 -14.53
C ARG A 259 21.83 0.50 -16.03
N GLY A 260 20.70 -0.05 -16.49
CA GLY A 260 20.18 0.05 -17.86
C GLY A 260 19.11 1.12 -17.99
#